data_AF-A0A375BNV2-F1
#
_entry.id   AF-A0A375BNV2-F1
#
_cell.length_a   1.000
_cell.length_b   1.000
_cell.length_c   1.000
_cell.angle_alpha   90.00
_cell.angle_beta   90.00
_cell.angle_gamma   90.00
#
_symmetry.space_group_name_H-M   'P 1'
#
loop_
_entity.id
_entity.type
_entity.pdbx_description
1 polymer ?
#
loop_
_entity_poly.entity_id
_entity_poly.type
_entity_poly.pdbx_seq_one_letter_code
_entity_poly.pdbx_strand_id
1 'polypeptide(L)'
;MSERTTSRVIPRPEPHDSIPLLTEVVELPDAGTEAPQADDGVIDTFGMDDAGLVMQVGDTGDAALDQALVPAQPLAGTDSATGSGDDDLREVRTELLSRVMMRFRTEWPQVVAAHTEATLQSRLPQLAAQLASELTQSLEARLVEWLDATLEEMEKAPDGD
;
A
#
# COMPACT_ATOMS: atom_id res chain seq x y z
N MET A 1 39.69 0.71 26.37
CA MET A 1 38.86 0.58 25.15
C MET A 1 37.44 0.93 25.57
N SER A 2 37.07 2.21 25.53
CA SER A 2 35.76 2.67 26.00
C SER A 2 34.91 3.08 24.81
N GLU A 3 33.82 2.37 24.62
CA GLU A 3 32.90 2.47 23.50
C GLU A 3 32.14 3.80 23.57
N ARG A 4 32.20 4.60 22.49
CA ARG A 4 31.36 5.79 22.32
C ARG A 4 29.97 5.35 21.88
N THR A 5 29.05 5.19 22.84
CA THR A 5 27.62 5.08 22.55
C THR A 5 27.12 6.43 22.01
N THR A 6 26.90 6.51 20.71
CA THR A 6 26.25 7.64 20.03
C THR A 6 24.76 7.63 20.38
N SER A 7 24.41 8.33 21.46
CA SER A 7 23.03 8.63 21.84
C SER A 7 22.35 9.43 20.71
N ARG A 8 21.40 8.80 20.01
CA ARG A 8 20.55 9.49 19.03
C ARG A 8 19.57 10.38 19.80
N VAL A 9 19.82 11.69 19.76
CA VAL A 9 18.92 12.72 20.29
C VAL A 9 17.62 12.67 19.48
N ILE A 10 16.53 12.21 20.11
CA ILE A 10 15.19 12.31 19.55
C ILE A 10 14.75 13.78 19.72
N PRO A 11 14.47 14.54 18.65
CA PRO A 11 13.93 15.89 18.76
C PRO A 11 12.63 15.82 19.56
N ARG A 12 12.51 16.65 20.60
CA ARG A 12 11.22 16.81 21.28
C ARG A 12 10.26 17.47 20.28
N PRO A 13 9.04 16.93 20.08
CA PRO A 13 8.04 17.60 19.27
C PRO A 13 7.80 19.00 19.88
N GLU A 14 8.01 20.04 19.07
CA GLU A 14 7.70 21.41 19.43
C GLU A 14 6.18 21.52 19.65
N PRO A 15 5.68 22.44 20.49
CA PRO A 15 4.25 22.56 20.80
C PRO A 15 3.36 22.84 19.57
N HIS A 16 3.95 23.12 18.41
CA HIS A 16 3.27 23.32 17.12
C HIS A 16 3.20 22.07 16.24
N ASP A 17 3.78 20.94 16.67
CA ASP A 17 3.78 19.66 15.95
C ASP A 17 2.51 18.82 16.29
N SER A 18 1.40 19.51 16.51
CA SER A 18 0.11 18.90 16.83
C SER A 18 -0.62 18.56 15.54
N ILE A 19 -0.77 17.27 15.25
CA ILE A 19 -1.71 16.78 14.23
C ILE A 19 -3.11 17.28 14.63
N PRO A 20 -3.83 18.06 13.79
CA PRO A 20 -5.19 18.45 14.12
C PRO A 20 -6.06 17.19 14.12
N LEU A 21 -6.50 16.78 15.31
CA LEU A 21 -7.55 15.77 15.45
C LEU A 21 -8.81 16.36 14.82
N LEU A 22 -9.28 15.77 13.72
CA LEU A 22 -10.56 16.12 13.10
C LEU A 22 -11.69 15.65 14.03
N THR A 23 -11.94 16.39 15.11
CA THR A 23 -13.11 16.21 15.96
C THR A 23 -14.32 16.86 15.29
N GLU A 24 -14.73 16.36 14.13
CA GLU A 24 -16.09 16.60 13.67
C GLU A 24 -16.99 15.61 14.41
N VAL A 25 -17.68 16.12 15.44
CA VAL A 25 -18.79 15.43 16.07
C VAL A 25 -19.97 15.57 15.12
N VAL A 26 -20.30 14.49 14.40
CA VAL A 26 -21.55 14.41 13.67
C VAL A 26 -22.66 14.28 14.71
N GLU A 27 -23.44 15.35 14.89
CA GLU A 27 -24.61 15.37 15.76
C GLU A 27 -25.74 14.61 15.03
N LEU A 28 -25.88 13.32 15.34
CA LEU A 28 -27.04 12.53 14.90
C LEU A 28 -28.28 13.05 15.66
N PRO A 29 -29.45 13.19 15.01
CA PRO A 29 -30.65 13.67 15.66
C PRO A 29 -31.04 12.76 16.83
N ASP A 30 -31.24 13.39 17.98
CA ASP A 30 -31.49 12.82 19.30
C ASP A 30 -32.76 11.96 19.32
N ALA A 31 -32.60 10.64 19.20
CA ALA A 31 -33.65 9.69 19.54
C ALA A 31 -33.59 9.50 21.07
N GLY A 32 -34.36 10.34 21.78
CA GLY A 32 -34.34 10.47 23.23
C GLY A 32 -34.15 9.14 23.97
N THR A 33 -33.03 9.02 24.66
CA THR A 33 -32.82 8.06 25.73
C THR A 33 -31.96 8.74 26.79
N GLU A 34 -32.53 8.85 27.99
CA GLU A 34 -31.96 9.49 29.16
C GLU A 34 -30.57 8.93 29.53
N ALA A 35 -29.69 9.83 30.00
CA ALA A 35 -28.33 9.56 30.44
C ALA A 35 -28.23 8.56 31.61
N PRO A 36 -27.02 8.08 31.92
CA PRO A 36 -26.50 8.48 33.21
C PRO A 36 -25.09 9.08 33.17
N GLN A 37 -24.84 9.82 34.23
CA GLN A 37 -23.75 10.74 34.52
C GLN A 37 -22.35 10.12 34.42
N ALA A 38 -21.41 10.94 33.96
CA ALA A 38 -19.98 10.69 34.05
C ALA A 38 -19.53 10.67 35.53
N ASP A 39 -18.94 9.54 35.94
CA ASP A 39 -18.13 9.48 37.16
C ASP A 39 -16.67 9.77 36.81
N ASP A 40 -16.08 10.71 37.55
CA ASP A 40 -14.67 11.06 37.60
C ASP A 40 -13.88 9.93 38.28
N GLY A 41 -13.69 8.82 37.56
CA GLY A 41 -13.02 7.62 38.04
C GLY A 41 -11.69 7.41 37.33
N VAL A 42 -10.58 7.64 38.05
CA VAL A 42 -9.25 7.14 37.67
C VAL A 42 -9.37 5.65 37.35
N ILE A 43 -9.11 5.27 36.11
CA ILE A 43 -9.13 3.87 35.68
C ILE A 43 -7.94 3.16 36.35
N ASP A 44 -8.24 2.35 37.37
CA ASP A 44 -7.26 1.49 38.02
C ASP A 44 -6.94 0.30 37.11
N THR A 45 -5.76 0.32 36.48
CA THR A 45 -5.29 -0.74 35.58
C THR A 45 -4.58 -1.88 36.32
N PHE A 46 -4.53 -1.86 37.66
CA PHE A 46 -3.83 -2.85 38.48
C PHE A 46 -4.66 -4.14 38.64
N GLY A 47 -4.96 -4.80 37.52
CA GLY A 47 -5.74 -6.05 37.52
C GLY A 47 -6.42 -6.38 36.19
N MET A 48 -6.10 -5.70 35.10
CA MET A 48 -6.61 -6.03 33.78
C MET A 48 -5.79 -7.20 33.23
N ASP A 49 -6.45 -8.34 32.99
CA ASP A 49 -5.82 -9.48 32.33
C ASP A 49 -5.26 -9.04 30.97
N ASP A 50 -4.04 -9.46 30.62
CA ASP A 50 -3.40 -9.16 29.33
C ASP A 50 -4.27 -9.70 28.19
N ALA A 51 -5.19 -8.86 27.71
CA ALA A 51 -6.07 -9.15 26.61
C ALA A 51 -5.24 -9.16 25.31
N GLY A 52 -4.70 -10.35 25.03
CA GLY A 52 -4.51 -10.86 23.69
C GLY A 52 -3.46 -10.13 22.86
N LEU A 53 -2.25 -10.66 22.91
CA LEU A 53 -1.31 -10.59 21.79
C LEU A 53 -2.07 -10.90 20.48
N VAL A 54 -2.24 -9.93 19.59
CA VAL A 54 -2.83 -10.15 18.26
C VAL A 54 -1.83 -10.96 17.45
N MET A 55 -1.94 -12.28 17.52
CA MET A 55 -1.10 -13.25 16.80
C MET A 55 -1.70 -13.70 15.47
N GLN A 56 -2.63 -12.92 14.89
CA GLN A 56 -3.04 -13.08 13.50
C GLN A 56 -3.27 -11.72 12.86
N VAL A 57 -2.19 -11.14 12.33
CA VAL A 57 -2.28 -10.33 11.12
C VAL A 57 -2.53 -11.34 10.01
N GLY A 58 -3.76 -11.40 9.52
CA GLY A 58 -4.12 -12.25 8.40
C GLY A 58 -3.17 -11.97 7.24
N ASP A 59 -2.50 -13.03 6.81
CA ASP A 59 -1.86 -13.12 5.51
C ASP A 59 -2.86 -12.64 4.46
N THR A 60 -2.68 -11.42 3.97
CA THR A 60 -3.42 -10.93 2.79
C THR A 60 -2.73 -11.50 1.55
N GLY A 61 -2.54 -12.82 1.56
CA GLY A 61 -2.14 -13.61 0.42
C GLY A 61 -3.34 -13.69 -0.51
N ASP A 62 -3.37 -12.82 -1.49
CA ASP A 62 -3.55 -13.04 -2.94
C ASP A 62 -4.31 -14.30 -3.45
N ALA A 63 -5.22 -14.88 -2.67
CA ALA A 63 -6.01 -16.06 -3.04
C ALA A 63 -7.52 -15.82 -2.95
N ALA A 64 -7.95 -14.69 -2.39
CA ALA A 64 -9.37 -14.34 -2.26
C ALA A 64 -9.91 -13.45 -3.41
N LEU A 65 -9.06 -13.01 -4.34
CA LEU A 65 -9.50 -12.20 -5.48
C LEU A 65 -10.00 -13.05 -6.67
N ASP A 66 -9.66 -14.35 -6.72
CA ASP A 66 -10.06 -15.22 -7.84
C ASP A 66 -11.37 -15.98 -7.62
N GLN A 67 -11.89 -16.06 -6.39
CA GLN A 67 -13.16 -16.74 -6.11
C GLN A 67 -14.38 -15.79 -6.05
N ALA A 68 -14.16 -14.48 -6.17
CA ALA A 68 -15.22 -13.47 -6.27
C ALA A 68 -15.70 -13.23 -7.71
N LEU A 69 -15.17 -13.97 -8.70
CA LEU A 69 -15.65 -13.93 -10.08
C LEU A 69 -16.66 -15.05 -10.37
N VAL A 70 -17.57 -15.33 -9.44
CA VAL A 70 -18.78 -16.07 -9.79
C VAL A 70 -19.65 -15.09 -10.59
N PRO A 71 -20.00 -15.37 -11.86
CA PRO A 71 -20.93 -14.50 -12.57
C PRO A 71 -22.26 -14.59 -11.84
N ALA A 72 -22.65 -13.50 -11.18
CA ALA A 72 -23.95 -13.38 -10.55
C ALA A 72 -25.01 -13.59 -11.64
N GLN A 73 -25.70 -14.74 -11.59
CA GLN A 73 -26.89 -15.00 -12.38
C GLN A 73 -27.88 -13.84 -12.11
N PRO A 74 -28.42 -13.19 -13.14
CA PRO A 74 -29.29 -12.04 -12.93
C PRO A 74 -30.58 -12.55 -12.30
N LEU A 75 -30.80 -12.20 -11.04
CA LEU A 75 -32.09 -12.38 -10.39
C LEU A 75 -33.06 -11.43 -11.08
N ALA A 76 -33.79 -11.95 -12.06
CA ALA A 76 -34.83 -11.24 -12.77
C ALA A 76 -35.98 -10.93 -11.79
N GLY A 77 -36.12 -9.66 -11.41
CA GLY A 77 -37.34 -9.14 -10.79
C GLY A 77 -37.07 -8.18 -9.65
N THR A 78 -37.53 -6.94 -9.85
CA THR A 78 -37.69 -5.86 -8.85
C THR A 78 -36.39 -5.14 -8.47
N ASP A 79 -36.00 -4.11 -9.24
CA ASP A 79 -36.32 -2.70 -8.96
C ASP A 79 -35.33 -1.80 -9.71
N SER A 80 -35.78 -1.14 -10.78
CA SER A 80 -34.95 -0.25 -11.60
C SER A 80 -34.71 1.13 -10.97
N ALA A 81 -34.78 1.24 -9.63
CA ALA A 81 -34.68 2.49 -8.89
C ALA A 81 -33.38 2.63 -8.06
N THR A 82 -32.62 1.56 -7.84
CA THR A 82 -31.35 1.59 -7.08
C THR A 82 -30.12 1.87 -7.94
N GLY A 83 -30.19 1.63 -9.25
CA GLY A 83 -29.07 1.85 -10.17
C GLY A 83 -28.67 3.32 -10.35
N SER A 84 -29.62 4.26 -10.22
CA SER A 84 -29.33 5.71 -10.30
C SER A 84 -28.64 6.21 -9.03
N GLY A 85 -29.10 5.77 -7.85
CA GLY A 85 -28.50 6.19 -6.58
C GLY A 85 -27.10 5.63 -6.34
N ASP A 86 -26.82 4.41 -6.79
CA ASP A 86 -25.48 3.82 -6.69
C ASP A 86 -24.46 4.51 -7.60
N ASP A 87 -24.89 4.99 -8.78
CA ASP A 87 -24.03 5.74 -9.69
C ASP A 87 -23.76 7.15 -9.15
N ASP A 88 -24.80 7.84 -8.64
CA ASP A 88 -24.67 9.13 -7.95
C ASP A 88 -23.70 9.03 -6.75
N LEU A 89 -23.76 7.94 -5.96
CA LEU A 89 -22.85 7.70 -4.85
C LEU A 89 -21.41 7.43 -5.31
N ARG A 90 -21.22 6.73 -6.43
CA ARG A 90 -19.90 6.53 -7.03
C ARG A 90 -19.31 7.84 -7.53
N GLU A 91 -20.13 8.67 -8.19
CA GLU A 91 -19.73 9.99 -8.67
C GLU A 91 -19.29 10.89 -7.51
N VAL A 92 -20.12 11.00 -6.46
CA VAL A 92 -19.79 11.77 -5.25
C VAL A 92 -18.52 11.25 -4.58
N ARG A 93 -18.35 9.92 -4.48
CA ARG A 93 -17.13 9.32 -3.94
C ARG A 93 -15.90 9.70 -4.76
N THR A 94 -15.98 9.64 -6.09
CA THR A 94 -14.87 10.02 -6.96
C THR A 94 -14.55 11.50 -6.88
N GLU A 95 -15.56 12.38 -6.78
CA GLU A 95 -15.34 13.82 -6.60
C GLU A 95 -14.66 14.09 -5.25
N LEU A 96 -15.15 13.46 -4.18
CA LEU A 96 -14.61 13.64 -2.84
C LEU A 96 -13.18 13.12 -2.74
N LEU A 97 -12.88 11.94 -3.31
CA LEU A 97 -11.52 11.41 -3.41
C LEU A 97 -10.62 12.35 -4.20
N SER A 98 -11.07 12.87 -5.34
CA SER A 98 -10.30 13.81 -6.14
C SER A 98 -9.98 15.09 -5.35
N ARG A 99 -10.96 15.65 -4.64
CA ARG A 99 -10.79 16.84 -3.80
C ARG A 99 -9.87 16.58 -2.60
N VAL A 100 -10.03 15.46 -1.92
CA VAL A 100 -9.16 15.04 -0.80
C VAL A 100 -7.73 14.81 -1.29
N MET A 101 -7.54 14.10 -2.39
CA MET A 101 -6.21 13.85 -2.96
C MET A 101 -5.54 15.14 -3.41
N MET A 102 -6.30 16.07 -4.01
CA MET A 102 -5.78 17.37 -4.40
C MET A 102 -5.33 18.17 -3.17
N ARG A 103 -6.17 18.24 -2.14
CA ARG A 103 -5.89 18.96 -0.90
C ARG A 103 -4.70 18.35 -0.13
N PHE A 104 -4.65 17.02 -0.05
CA PHE A 104 -3.55 16.28 0.57
C PHE A 104 -2.22 16.58 -0.13
N ARG A 105 -2.20 16.58 -1.47
CA ARG A 105 -1.00 16.91 -2.26
C ARG A 105 -0.53 18.36 -2.05
N THR A 106 -1.44 19.29 -1.81
CA THR A 106 -1.09 20.72 -1.64
C THR A 106 -0.74 21.09 -0.20
N GLU A 107 -1.42 20.51 0.79
CA GLU A 107 -1.24 20.84 2.21
C GLU A 107 -0.11 20.01 2.85
N TRP A 108 0.21 18.84 2.30
CA TRP A 108 1.22 17.93 2.85
C TRP A 108 2.23 17.42 1.80
N PRO A 109 2.88 18.29 1.01
CA PRO A 109 3.79 17.88 -0.08
C PRO A 109 4.98 17.02 0.42
N GLN A 110 5.44 17.25 1.64
CA GLN A 110 6.53 16.49 2.27
C GLN A 110 6.17 15.02 2.53
N VAL A 111 4.90 14.72 2.85
CA VAL A 111 4.43 13.34 3.09
C VAL A 111 4.37 12.58 1.77
N VAL A 112 3.87 13.23 0.72
CA VAL A 112 3.87 12.68 -0.64
C VAL A 112 5.30 12.40 -1.08
N ALA A 113 6.22 13.35 -0.91
CA ALA A 113 7.63 13.17 -1.26
C ALA A 113 8.25 11.98 -0.52
N ALA A 114 8.10 11.90 0.81
CA ALA A 114 8.62 10.81 1.61
C ALA A 114 8.02 9.44 1.22
N HIS A 115 6.71 9.37 0.96
CA HIS A 115 6.07 8.14 0.50
C HIS A 115 6.56 7.72 -0.89
N THR A 116 6.68 8.67 -1.82
CA THR A 116 7.22 8.38 -3.16
C THR A 116 8.67 7.93 -3.09
N GLU A 117 9.49 8.56 -2.25
CA GLU A 117 10.88 8.17 -2.04
C GLU A 117 10.97 6.76 -1.45
N ALA A 118 10.20 6.47 -0.40
CA ALA A 118 10.14 5.13 0.19
C ALA A 118 9.69 4.07 -0.82
N THR A 119 8.70 4.40 -1.65
CA THR A 119 8.22 3.52 -2.71
C THR A 119 9.31 3.26 -3.76
N LEU A 120 10.02 4.32 -4.19
CA LEU A 120 11.12 4.20 -5.15
C LEU A 120 12.28 3.40 -4.57
N GLN A 121 12.71 3.69 -3.34
CA GLN A 121 13.75 2.95 -2.63
C GLN A 121 13.39 1.46 -2.48
N SER A 122 12.10 1.15 -2.27
CA SER A 122 11.62 -0.21 -2.12
C SER A 122 11.48 -0.98 -3.43
N ARG A 123 11.42 -0.33 -4.59
CA ARG A 123 11.12 -0.98 -5.89
C ARG A 123 12.26 -0.93 -6.90
N LEU A 124 13.07 0.13 -6.84
CA LEU A 124 14.17 0.35 -7.77
C LEU A 124 15.23 -0.76 -7.72
N PRO A 125 15.65 -1.30 -6.55
CA PRO A 125 16.61 -2.39 -6.50
C PRO A 125 16.11 -3.68 -7.17
N GLN A 126 14.83 -4.00 -7.03
CA GLN A 126 14.22 -5.20 -7.61
C GLN A 126 14.12 -5.08 -9.13
N LEU A 127 13.65 -3.94 -9.63
CA LEU A 127 13.60 -3.68 -11.08
C LEU A 127 15.00 -3.65 -11.70
N ALA A 128 15.98 -3.08 -11.00
CA ALA A 128 17.37 -3.07 -11.45
C ALA A 128 17.98 -4.47 -11.51
N ALA A 129 17.72 -5.31 -10.51
CA ALA A 129 18.16 -6.70 -10.50
C ALA A 129 17.54 -7.51 -11.65
N GLN A 130 16.23 -7.33 -11.90
CA GLN A 130 15.53 -7.98 -13.00
C GLN A 130 16.07 -7.53 -14.36
N LEU A 131 16.30 -6.22 -14.57
CA LEU A 131 16.90 -5.73 -15.81
C LEU A 131 18.30 -6.30 -16.01
N ALA A 132 19.11 -6.37 -14.95
CA ALA A 132 20.46 -6.94 -15.03
C ALA A 132 20.44 -8.43 -15.39
N SER A 133 19.51 -9.22 -14.85
CA SER A 133 19.39 -10.64 -15.21
C SER A 133 18.98 -10.82 -16.66
N GLU A 134 17.99 -10.05 -17.14
CA GLU A 134 17.52 -10.13 -18.53
C GLU A 134 18.61 -9.71 -19.54
N LEU A 135 19.36 -8.65 -19.23
CA LEU A 135 20.50 -8.22 -20.05
C LEU A 135 21.62 -9.26 -20.06
N THR A 136 21.90 -9.90 -18.91
CA THR A 136 22.92 -10.94 -18.83
C THR A 136 22.50 -12.16 -19.66
N GLN A 137 21.27 -12.64 -19.50
CA GLN A 137 20.75 -13.79 -20.23
C GLN A 137 20.69 -13.55 -21.74
N SER A 138 20.26 -12.36 -22.17
CA SER A 138 20.21 -12.01 -23.60
C SER A 138 21.60 -11.88 -24.22
N LEU A 139 22.57 -11.32 -23.49
CA LEU A 139 23.96 -11.25 -23.95
C LEU A 139 24.60 -12.65 -24.03
N GLU A 140 24.39 -13.49 -23.03
CA GLU A 140 24.88 -14.87 -23.03
C GLU A 140 24.31 -15.67 -24.22
N ALA A 141 22.99 -15.61 -24.42
CA ALA A 141 22.34 -16.30 -25.53
C ALA A 141 22.90 -15.83 -26.89
N ARG A 142 23.05 -14.51 -27.06
CA ARG A 142 23.57 -13.93 -28.30
C ARG A 142 25.04 -14.27 -28.53
N LEU A 143 25.85 -14.29 -27.46
CA LEU A 143 27.26 -14.67 -27.54
C LEU A 143 27.42 -16.15 -27.87
N VAL A 144 26.64 -17.03 -27.25
CA VAL A 144 26.63 -18.47 -27.55
C VAL A 144 26.22 -18.68 -29.00
N GLU A 145 25.13 -18.08 -29.45
CA GLU A 145 24.68 -18.18 -30.85
C GLU A 145 25.75 -17.70 -31.84
N TRP A 146 26.42 -16.57 -31.53
CA TRP A 146 27.50 -16.06 -32.38
C TRP A 146 28.74 -16.95 -32.36
N LEU A 147 29.11 -17.48 -31.19
CA LEU A 147 30.22 -18.43 -31.06
C LEU A 147 29.94 -19.72 -31.84
N ASP A 148 28.73 -20.26 -31.74
CA ASP A 148 28.32 -21.46 -32.48
C ASP A 148 28.38 -21.21 -33.99
N ALA A 149 27.83 -20.09 -34.46
CA ALA A 149 27.86 -19.73 -35.88
C ALA A 149 29.29 -19.51 -36.41
N THR A 150 30.17 -18.89 -35.63
CA THR A 150 31.57 -18.66 -36.03
C THR A 150 32.41 -19.93 -36.00
N LEU A 151 32.17 -20.83 -35.03
CA LEU A 151 32.81 -22.15 -35.01
C LEU A 151 32.38 -22.98 -36.23
N GLU A 152 31.09 -22.97 -36.58
CA GLU A 152 30.58 -23.65 -37.78
C GLU A 152 31.20 -23.08 -39.08
N GLU A 153 31.35 -21.76 -39.19
CA GLU A 153 32.01 -21.12 -40.33
C GLU A 153 33.49 -21.54 -40.45
N MET A 154 34.22 -21.61 -39.33
CA MET A 154 35.61 -22.06 -39.31
C MET A 154 35.76 -23.56 -39.62
N GLU A 155 34.83 -24.40 -39.16
CA GLU A 155 34.80 -25.84 -39.47
C GLU A 155 34.46 -26.10 -40.95
N LYS A 156 33.71 -25.19 -41.59
CA LYS A 156 33.35 -25.27 -43.01
C LYS A 156 34.45 -24.77 -43.95
N ALA A 157 35.40 -23.96 -43.46
CA ALA A 157 36.47 -23.36 -44.25
C ALA A 157 37.63 -24.28 -44.71
N PRO A 158 37.90 -25.50 -44.20
CA PRO A 158 39.10 -26.26 -44.56
C PRO A 158 38.94 -27.31 -45.70
N ASP A 159 37.80 -27.44 -46.39
CA ASP A 159 37.60 -28.44 -47.46
C ASP A 159 37.53 -27.86 -48.90
N GLY A 160 38.23 -26.75 -49.18
CA GLY A 160 38.13 -26.07 -50.47
C GLY A 160 39.40 -25.37 -50.97
N ASP A 161 40.46 -26.13 -51.21
CA ASP A 161 41.36 -25.97 -52.38
C ASP A 161 42.01 -27.32 -52.72
#